data_AF-A0A1Q6QXD6-F1
#
_entry.id   AF-A0A1Q6QXD6-F1
#
_cell.length_a   1.000
_cell.length_b   1.000
_cell.length_c   1.000
_cell.angle_alpha   90.00
_cell.angle_beta   90.00
_cell.angle_gamma   90.00
#
_symmetry.space_group_name_H-M   'P 1'
#
loop_
_entity.id
_entity.type
_entity.pdbx_description
1 polymer ?
#
loop_
_entity_poly.entity_id
_entity_poly.type
_entity_poly.pdbx_seq_one_letter_code
_entity_poly.pdbx_strand_id
1 'polypeptide(L)'
;MTKKQYTIIGITILIFIILIAFILIKGNKSTWTKEILNSNSYTITKIDCDNNKTKLDNSIMNKIDSTWKELSNNGPWLGDTNTCYETISIEYDKNGIIQKREILILDNNSIVLRINNDDTYYVNATNLINNFK
;
A
#
# COMPACT_ATOMS: atom_id res chain seq x y z
N MET A 1 -22.36 47.76 3.34
CA MET A 1 -21.94 46.65 2.46
C MET A 1 -22.96 46.53 1.34
N THR A 2 -22.54 46.60 0.06
CA THR A 2 -23.49 46.66 -1.07
C THR A 2 -23.91 45.24 -1.49
N LYS A 3 -25.09 45.08 -2.12
CA LYS A 3 -25.58 43.78 -2.62
C LYS A 3 -24.51 43.04 -3.47
N LYS A 4 -23.71 43.80 -4.23
CA LYS A 4 -22.58 43.28 -5.02
C LYS A 4 -21.48 42.63 -4.17
N GLN A 5 -21.18 43.17 -2.99
CA GLN A 5 -20.16 42.61 -2.09
C GLN A 5 -20.60 41.27 -1.48
N TYR A 6 -21.90 41.10 -1.16
CA TYR A 6 -22.43 39.81 -0.69
C TYR A 6 -22.37 38.73 -1.77
N THR A 7 -22.70 39.08 -3.02
CA THR A 7 -22.59 38.15 -4.15
C THR A 7 -21.16 37.71 -4.38
N ILE A 8 -20.20 38.63 -4.32
CA ILE A 8 -18.77 38.33 -4.48
C ILE A 8 -18.30 37.38 -3.38
N ILE A 9 -18.56 37.71 -2.10
CA ILE A 9 -18.14 36.87 -0.95
C ILE A 9 -18.74 35.47 -1.02
N GLY A 10 -20.03 35.35 -1.37
CA GLY A 10 -20.70 34.06 -1.52
C GLY A 10 -20.07 33.18 -2.60
N ILE A 11 -19.70 33.75 -3.75
CA ILE A 11 -19.03 33.02 -4.83
C ILE A 11 -17.63 32.58 -4.37
N THR A 12 -16.87 33.43 -3.68
CA THR A 12 -15.52 33.08 -3.21
C THR A 12 -15.55 31.92 -2.21
N ILE A 13 -16.50 31.91 -1.26
CA ILE A 13 -16.65 30.82 -0.29
C ILE A 13 -16.99 29.51 -0.99
N LEU A 14 -17.90 29.54 -1.98
CA LEU A 14 -18.30 28.35 -2.73
C LEU A 14 -17.12 27.72 -3.48
N ILE A 15 -16.27 28.54 -4.11
CA ILE A 15 -15.06 28.09 -4.82
C ILE A 15 -14.09 27.40 -3.85
N PHE A 16 -13.88 27.97 -2.65
CA PHE A 16 -13.03 27.36 -1.63
C PHE A 16 -13.55 26.01 -1.14
N ILE A 17 -14.87 25.87 -0.93
CA ILE A 17 -15.48 24.59 -0.53
C ILE A 17 -15.25 23.52 -1.61
N ILE A 18 -15.43 23.86 -2.89
CA ILE A 18 -15.20 22.93 -4.01
C ILE A 18 -13.73 22.52 -4.08
N LEU A 19 -12.79 23.46 -3.91
CA LEU A 19 -11.35 23.18 -3.86
C LEU A 19 -10.97 22.23 -2.72
N ILE A 20 -11.46 22.50 -1.50
CA ILE A 20 -11.21 21.64 -0.34
C ILE A 20 -11.79 20.25 -0.56
N ALA A 21 -13.02 20.14 -1.06
CA ALA A 21 -13.64 18.87 -1.39
C ALA A 21 -12.82 18.10 -2.45
N PHE A 22 -12.33 18.77 -3.49
CA PHE A 22 -11.52 18.14 -4.54
C PHE A 22 -10.16 17.63 -4.00
N ILE A 23 -9.54 18.36 -3.08
CA ILE A 23 -8.31 17.94 -2.38
C ILE A 23 -8.58 16.73 -1.50
N LEU A 24 -9.70 16.73 -0.75
CA LEU A 24 -10.11 15.60 0.10
C LEU A 24 -10.43 14.34 -0.71
N ILE A 25 -11.08 14.47 -1.87
CA ILE A 25 -11.37 13.34 -2.77
C ILE A 25 -10.09 12.80 -3.41
N LYS A 26 -9.12 13.65 -3.79
CA LYS A 26 -7.80 13.22 -4.29
C LYS A 26 -6.92 12.56 -3.23
N GLY A 27 -7.16 12.84 -1.94
CA GLY A 27 -6.44 12.22 -0.82
C GLY A 27 -6.76 10.74 -0.64
N ASN A 28 -7.89 10.26 -1.18
CA ASN A 28 -8.31 8.88 -1.09
C ASN A 28 -7.69 8.03 -2.22
N LYS A 29 -6.37 8.15 -2.42
CA LYS A 29 -5.64 7.18 -3.25
C LYS A 29 -5.83 5.82 -2.58
N SER A 30 -6.63 4.96 -3.19
CA SER A 30 -6.72 3.56 -2.80
C SER A 30 -5.29 3.03 -2.68
N THR A 31 -4.90 2.63 -1.47
CA THR A 31 -3.61 1.99 -1.26
C THR A 31 -3.58 0.69 -2.04
N TRP A 32 -2.39 0.21 -2.40
CA TRP A 32 -2.23 -1.07 -3.10
C TRP A 32 -2.87 -2.23 -2.31
N THR A 33 -2.90 -2.14 -0.97
CA THR A 33 -3.57 -3.10 -0.09
C THR A 33 -5.08 -3.13 -0.29
N LYS A 34 -5.73 -1.96 -0.45
CA LYS A 34 -7.17 -1.86 -0.74
C LYS A 34 -7.53 -2.40 -2.12
N GLU A 35 -6.65 -2.24 -3.11
CA GLU A 35 -6.86 -2.86 -4.42
C GLU A 35 -6.96 -4.38 -4.32
N ILE A 36 -6.11 -5.02 -3.51
CA ILE A 36 -6.13 -6.47 -3.32
C ILE A 36 -7.35 -6.90 -2.53
N LEU A 37 -7.69 -6.19 -1.45
CA LEU A 37 -8.88 -6.50 -0.64
C LEU A 37 -10.19 -6.39 -1.42
N ASN A 38 -10.24 -5.52 -2.43
CA ASN A 38 -11.40 -5.35 -3.31
C ASN A 38 -11.38 -6.28 -4.54
N SER A 39 -10.32 -7.09 -4.72
CA SER A 39 -10.24 -8.04 -5.84
C SER A 39 -11.16 -9.24 -5.60
N ASN A 40 -11.64 -9.85 -6.69
CA ASN A 40 -12.49 -11.04 -6.64
C ASN A 40 -11.79 -12.23 -5.98
N SER A 41 -10.47 -12.31 -6.13
CA SER A 41 -9.65 -13.37 -5.57
C SER A 41 -8.20 -12.93 -5.48
N TYR A 42 -7.55 -13.33 -4.39
CA TYR A 42 -6.10 -13.25 -4.23
C TYR A 42 -5.58 -14.48 -3.48
N THR A 43 -4.31 -14.79 -3.70
CA THR A 43 -3.56 -15.83 -2.98
C THR A 43 -2.30 -15.21 -2.40
N ILE A 44 -2.01 -15.55 -1.14
CA ILE A 44 -0.84 -15.08 -0.43
C ILE A 44 0.05 -16.28 -0.12
N THR A 45 1.32 -16.18 -0.49
CA THR A 45 2.31 -17.25 -0.29
C THR A 45 3.56 -16.67 0.35
N LYS A 46 4.00 -17.31 1.43
CA LYS A 46 5.31 -17.09 2.04
C LYS A 46 6.34 -17.98 1.35
N ILE A 47 7.45 -17.39 0.91
CA ILE A 47 8.55 -18.08 0.22
C ILE A 47 9.81 -17.86 1.06
N ASP A 48 10.43 -18.94 1.52
CA ASP A 48 11.70 -18.87 2.25
C ASP A 48 12.91 -18.94 1.31
N CYS A 49 14.11 -18.89 1.89
CA CYS A 49 15.35 -18.92 1.11
C CYS A 49 15.74 -20.26 0.51
N ASP A 50 15.04 -21.32 0.90
CA ASP A 50 15.17 -22.65 0.31
C ASP A 50 14.11 -22.88 -0.79
N ASN A 51 13.37 -21.83 -1.18
CA ASN A 51 12.24 -21.85 -2.12
C ASN A 51 11.03 -22.66 -1.64
N ASN A 52 10.91 -22.95 -0.34
CA ASN A 52 9.70 -23.57 0.19
C ASN A 52 8.56 -22.57 0.17
N LYS A 53 7.40 -23.01 -0.32
CA LYS A 53 6.20 -22.18 -0.46
C LYS A 53 5.15 -22.59 0.55
N THR A 54 4.77 -21.67 1.42
CA THR A 54 3.70 -21.86 2.39
C THR A 54 2.55 -20.93 2.05
N LYS A 55 1.38 -21.48 1.72
CA LYS A 55 0.18 -20.67 1.51
C LYS A 55 -0.28 -20.09 2.85
N LEU A 56 -0.49 -18.78 2.87
CA LEU A 56 -1.02 -18.06 4.03
C LEU A 56 -2.54 -17.91 3.91
N ASP A 57 -3.21 -17.81 5.06
CA ASP A 57 -4.64 -17.52 5.11
C ASP A 57 -4.93 -16.10 4.61
N ASN A 58 -5.94 -15.94 3.76
CA ASN A 58 -6.26 -14.65 3.14
C ASN A 58 -6.64 -13.56 4.17
N SER A 59 -7.09 -13.93 5.37
CA SER A 59 -7.35 -12.97 6.46
C SER A 59 -6.13 -12.14 6.84
N ILE A 60 -4.91 -12.60 6.53
CA ILE A 60 -3.68 -11.83 6.76
C ILE A 60 -3.66 -10.52 5.97
N MET A 61 -4.36 -10.44 4.83
CA MET A 61 -4.40 -9.22 4.03
C MET A 61 -5.00 -8.03 4.80
N ASN A 62 -5.99 -8.29 5.68
CA ASN A 62 -6.54 -7.25 6.55
C ASN A 62 -5.51 -6.77 7.59
N LYS A 63 -4.68 -7.68 8.10
CA LYS A 63 -3.58 -7.32 9.01
C LYS A 63 -2.52 -6.49 8.29
N ILE A 64 -2.14 -6.89 7.07
CA ILE A 64 -1.24 -6.11 6.21
C ILE A 64 -1.81 -4.70 6.02
N ASP A 65 -3.04 -4.56 5.57
CA ASP A 65 -3.70 -3.25 5.36
C ASP A 65 -3.71 -2.40 6.63
N SER A 66 -4.05 -3.00 7.78
CA SER A 66 -4.12 -2.27 9.06
C SER A 66 -2.76 -1.78 9.57
N THR A 67 -1.70 -2.53 9.33
CA THR A 67 -0.34 -2.22 9.82
C THR A 67 0.47 -1.42 8.80
N TRP A 68 0.10 -1.45 7.51
CA TRP A 68 0.82 -0.73 6.45
C TRP A 68 0.96 0.76 6.71
N LYS A 69 -0.03 1.37 7.37
CA LYS A 69 -0.05 2.79 7.76
C LYS A 69 1.02 3.18 8.78
N GLU A 70 1.61 2.21 9.48
CA GLU A 70 2.64 2.42 10.50
C GLU A 70 4.05 2.50 9.89
N LEU A 71 4.19 2.05 8.65
CA LEU A 71 5.47 2.03 7.94
C LEU A 71 5.87 3.44 7.51
N SER A 72 7.17 3.73 7.58
CA SER A 72 7.76 4.94 7.01
C SER A 72 8.38 4.61 5.65
N ASN A 73 7.96 5.33 4.60
CA ASN A 73 8.56 5.23 3.28
C ASN A 73 9.91 5.95 3.27
N ASN A 74 10.98 5.21 3.01
CA ASN A 74 12.35 5.73 3.00
C ASN A 74 12.93 5.82 1.58
N GLY A 75 12.08 5.75 0.55
CA GLY A 75 12.46 5.92 -0.85
C GLY A 75 12.78 4.62 -1.58
N PRO A 76 13.44 4.69 -2.75
CA PRO A 76 13.79 3.51 -3.52
C PRO A 76 14.78 2.63 -2.74
N TRP A 77 14.62 1.32 -2.87
CA TRP A 77 15.57 0.38 -2.31
C TRP A 77 16.80 0.25 -3.23
N LEU A 78 18.00 0.41 -2.66
CA LEU A 78 19.29 0.30 -3.36
C LEU A 78 20.13 -0.89 -2.84
N GLY A 79 19.49 -1.81 -2.11
CA GLY A 79 20.16 -2.96 -1.50
C GLY A 79 20.54 -4.03 -2.52
N ASP A 80 21.21 -5.07 -2.01
CA ASP A 80 21.70 -6.17 -2.82
C ASP A 80 20.56 -7.09 -3.30
N THR A 81 20.47 -7.28 -4.61
CA THR A 81 19.50 -8.17 -5.25
C THR A 81 19.94 -9.62 -5.29
N ASN A 82 21.18 -9.93 -4.90
CA ASN A 82 21.71 -11.29 -4.82
C ASN A 82 21.51 -11.94 -3.45
N THR A 83 21.20 -11.14 -2.43
CA THR A 83 20.85 -11.65 -1.11
C THR A 83 19.45 -12.25 -1.16
N CYS A 84 19.32 -13.45 -0.61
CA CYS A 84 18.01 -14.04 -0.45
C CYS A 84 17.26 -13.41 0.74
N TYR A 85 15.99 -13.04 0.49
CA TYR A 85 15.07 -12.55 1.51
C TYR A 85 13.81 -13.40 1.54
N GLU A 86 13.32 -13.69 2.74
CA GLU A 86 11.99 -14.25 2.91
C GLU A 86 10.96 -13.31 2.27
N THR A 87 10.08 -13.85 1.45
CA THR A 87 9.20 -13.05 0.58
C THR A 87 7.74 -13.43 0.79
N ILE A 88 6.89 -12.44 1.02
CA ILE A 88 5.44 -12.58 0.97
C ILE A 88 4.97 -12.19 -0.43
N SER A 89 4.58 -13.17 -1.24
CA SER A 89 4.06 -12.99 -2.59
C SER A 89 2.54 -12.96 -2.56
N ILE A 90 1.94 -11.92 -3.15
CA ILE A 90 0.50 -11.73 -3.25
C ILE A 90 0.13 -11.67 -4.73
N GLU A 91 -0.59 -12.67 -5.20
CA GLU A 91 -1.13 -12.73 -6.55
C GLU A 91 -2.63 -12.48 -6.52
N TYR A 92 -3.12 -11.56 -7.36
CA TYR A 92 -4.51 -11.14 -7.35
C TYR A 92 -5.02 -10.81 -8.75
N ASP A 93 -6.32 -10.98 -8.97
CA ASP A 93 -6.97 -10.59 -10.22
C ASP A 93 -7.28 -9.08 -10.20
N LYS A 94 -6.87 -8.38 -11.26
CA LYS A 94 -7.28 -7.00 -11.52
C LYS A 94 -7.86 -6.93 -12.93
N ASN A 95 -9.19 -7.02 -13.01
CA ASN A 95 -9.96 -6.96 -14.26
C ASN A 95 -9.54 -8.04 -15.27
N GLY A 96 -9.35 -9.28 -14.80
CA GLY A 96 -8.94 -10.41 -15.66
C GLY A 96 -7.44 -10.47 -15.95
N ILE A 97 -6.63 -9.58 -15.37
CA ILE A 97 -5.17 -9.59 -15.48
C ILE A 97 -4.60 -9.93 -14.10
N ILE A 98 -3.85 -11.04 -14.02
CA ILE A 98 -3.15 -11.42 -12.80
C ILE A 98 -2.03 -10.42 -12.52
N GLN A 99 -2.06 -9.85 -11.32
CA GLN A 99 -1.08 -8.93 -10.79
C GLN A 99 -0.31 -9.62 -9.66
N LYS A 100 0.94 -9.21 -9.47
CA LYS A 100 1.79 -9.72 -8.38
C LYS A 100 2.36 -8.55 -7.58
N ARG A 101 2.35 -8.68 -6.25
CA ARG A 101 3.07 -7.80 -5.31
C ARG A 101 3.93 -8.67 -4.43
N GLU A 102 5.11 -8.17 -4.07
CA GLU A 102 6.00 -8.89 -3.17
C GLU A 102 6.40 -7.98 -2.02
N ILE A 103 6.45 -8.53 -0.82
CA ILE A 103 7.05 -7.91 0.35
C ILE A 103 8.28 -8.75 0.70
N LEU A 104 9.47 -8.18 0.52
CA LEU A 104 10.72 -8.80 0.94
C LEU A 104 11.00 -8.38 2.38
N ILE A 105 11.24 -9.34 3.27
CA ILE A 105 11.56 -9.10 4.67
C ILE A 105 13.08 -9.04 4.79
N LEU A 106 13.61 -7.82 4.99
CA LEU A 106 15.05 -7.61 5.06
C LEU A 106 15.61 -7.95 6.44
N ASP A 107 14.91 -7.52 7.48
CA ASP A 107 15.23 -7.76 8.89
C ASP A 107 13.95 -7.67 9.74
N ASN A 108 14.09 -7.57 11.06
CA ASN A 108 12.95 -7.52 12.00
C ASN A 108 12.16 -6.20 12.01
N ASN A 109 12.62 -5.15 11.34
CA ASN A 109 11.99 -3.82 11.33
C ASN A 109 11.92 -3.18 9.94
N SER A 110 12.47 -3.79 8.91
CA SER A 110 12.52 -3.22 7.57
C SER A 110 12.10 -4.22 6.49
N ILE A 111 11.42 -3.70 5.48
CA ILE A 111 10.86 -4.47 4.36
C ILE A 111 11.01 -3.69 3.05
N VAL A 112 10.89 -4.40 1.93
CA VAL A 112 10.77 -3.80 0.60
C VAL A 112 9.45 -4.21 -0.01
N LEU A 113 8.69 -3.24 -0.50
CA LEU A 113 7.54 -3.48 -1.35
C LEU A 113 8.00 -3.43 -2.81
N ARG A 114 7.78 -4.53 -3.54
CA ARG A 114 8.03 -4.64 -4.97
C ARG A 114 6.71 -4.59 -5.74
N ILE A 115 6.61 -3.60 -6.62
CA ILE A 115 5.48 -3.43 -7.55
C ILE A 115 6.04 -3.32 -8.95
N ASN A 116 5.79 -4.30 -9.81
CA ASN A 116 6.20 -4.24 -11.23
C ASN A 116 7.69 -3.89 -11.44
N ASN A 117 8.58 -4.44 -10.61
CA ASN A 117 10.03 -4.17 -10.54
C ASN A 117 10.45 -2.82 -9.93
N ASP A 118 9.51 -2.02 -9.43
CA ASP A 118 9.81 -0.86 -8.61
C ASP A 118 9.86 -1.28 -7.14
N ASP A 119 11.03 -1.12 -6.53
CA ASP A 119 11.30 -1.52 -5.15
C ASP A 119 11.33 -0.30 -4.23
N THR A 120 10.41 -0.25 -3.27
CA THR A 120 10.31 0.81 -2.27
C THR A 120 10.69 0.27 -0.89
N TYR A 121 11.63 0.95 -0.24
CA TYR A 121 12.11 0.60 1.09
C TYR A 121 11.24 1.22 2.19
N TYR A 122 10.87 0.42 3.17
CA TYR A 122 10.10 0.86 4.33
C TYR A 122 10.74 0.41 5.64
N VAL A 123 10.65 1.27 6.65
CA VAL A 123 11.04 0.99 8.04
C VAL A 123 9.84 1.06 8.97
N ASN A 124 10.03 0.72 10.26
CA ASN A 124 8.97 0.56 11.26
C ASN A 124 8.02 -0.60 10.95
N ALA A 125 8.54 -1.65 10.31
CA ALA A 125 7.77 -2.79 9.84
C ALA A 125 7.60 -3.92 10.87
N THR A 126 8.09 -3.76 12.11
CA THR A 126 8.07 -4.82 13.13
C THR A 126 6.69 -5.47 13.31
N ASN A 127 5.63 -4.66 13.44
CA ASN A 127 4.27 -5.16 13.62
C ASN A 127 3.76 -5.92 12.39
N LEU A 128 4.07 -5.43 11.19
CA LEU A 128 3.74 -6.10 9.95
C LEU A 128 4.43 -7.47 9.87
N ILE A 129 5.74 -7.51 10.12
CA ILE A 129 6.56 -8.73 10.06
C ILE A 129 6.06 -9.79 11.04
N ASN A 130 5.66 -9.39 12.25
CA ASN A 130 5.12 -10.31 13.25
C ASN A 130 3.80 -10.97 12.83
N ASN A 131 3.08 -10.45 11.83
CA ASN A 131 1.92 -11.14 11.27
C ASN A 131 2.29 -12.35 10.40
N PHE A 132 3.54 -12.45 9.93
CA PHE A 132 4.04 -13.50 9.03
C PHE A 132 4.81 -14.63 9.74
N LYS A 133 4.97 -14.53 11.06
CA LYS A 133 5.58 -15.53 11.93
C LYS A 133 4.51 -16.49 12.44
#